data_AF-A0A1H0MKP7-F1
#
_entry.id   AF-A0A1H0MKP7-F1
#
_cell.length_a   1.000
_cell.length_b   1.000
_cell.length_c   1.000
_cell.angle_alpha   90.00
_cell.angle_beta   90.00
_cell.angle_gamma   90.00
#
_symmetry.space_group_name_H-M   'P 1'
#
loop_
_entity.id
_entity.type
_entity.pdbx_description
1 polymer ?
#
loop_
_entity_poly.entity_id
_entity_poly.type
_entity_poly.pdbx_seq_one_letter_code
_entity_poly.pdbx_strand_id
1 'polypeptide(L)'
;MIQSVIYFALGFLSAVLLVLLVAPPIWRRAMLLTRKHVEAETPLTLNEIQAQRDGLRAEHAMAERKLELALESARNKAALHLTEIGEKERLIRKLTADLGERETSIAGLSTSLSSNEDTLERSSQNLSGTAKTLEERTNEVEQLNRRLSKLSIDADSLQIELAAQSARVENLLDELNGARREKRDSDEQRRKIETEHKALQHRLEQETAQRTEFEKQATGLLTKLSDAEAKLARREKDMERLNERLRKVLADGRKQGTSVVDTPRGKQALIQADETRLMRDEMNTLAAQVVAMVAKLEGEKSPVNEILAKAKRQVPAVYDENGEAIVSIADRVRALQAASKPAKSAEPRESDA
;
A
#
# COMPACT_ATOMS: atom_id res chain seq x y z
N MET A 1 202.79 -26.13 -12.00
CA MET A 1 201.42 -26.06 -11.42
C MET A 1 201.18 -24.74 -10.65
N ILE A 2 202.11 -24.24 -9.83
CA ILE A 2 201.93 -22.97 -9.08
C ILE A 2 201.94 -21.70 -9.96
N GLN A 3 202.71 -21.67 -11.05
CA GLN A 3 202.81 -20.50 -11.95
C GLN A 3 201.47 -20.12 -12.61
N SER A 4 200.65 -21.09 -13.01
CA SER A 4 199.34 -20.84 -13.63
C SER A 4 198.34 -20.21 -12.66
N VAL A 5 198.42 -20.58 -11.37
CA VAL A 5 197.56 -20.05 -10.31
C VAL A 5 197.87 -18.58 -10.02
N ILE A 6 199.16 -18.19 -10.05
CA ILE A 6 199.57 -16.79 -9.80
C ILE A 6 199.08 -15.87 -10.92
N TYR A 7 199.21 -16.26 -12.20
CA TYR A 7 198.69 -15.46 -13.31
C TYR A 7 197.16 -15.34 -13.28
N PHE A 8 196.45 -16.40 -12.90
CA PHE A 8 195.00 -16.37 -12.74
C PHE A 8 194.58 -15.44 -11.59
N ALA A 9 195.24 -15.54 -10.43
CA ALA A 9 194.97 -14.66 -9.29
C ALA A 9 195.27 -13.18 -9.61
N LEU A 10 196.39 -12.91 -10.30
CA LEU A 10 196.75 -11.54 -10.71
C LEU A 10 195.76 -10.97 -11.74
N GLY A 11 195.32 -11.79 -12.70
CA GLY A 11 194.30 -11.41 -13.68
C GLY A 11 192.93 -11.17 -13.05
N PHE A 12 192.53 -12.00 -12.07
CA PHE A 12 191.29 -11.80 -11.33
C PHE A 12 191.34 -10.52 -10.48
N LEU A 13 192.46 -10.29 -9.79
CA LEU A 13 192.66 -9.08 -8.99
C LEU A 13 192.60 -7.81 -9.85
N SER A 14 193.21 -7.83 -11.04
CA SER A 14 193.17 -6.68 -11.95
C SER A 14 191.78 -6.44 -12.53
N ALA A 15 191.03 -7.50 -12.86
CA ALA A 15 189.65 -7.39 -13.33
C ALA A 15 188.74 -6.81 -12.24
N VAL A 16 188.85 -7.30 -11.00
CA VAL A 16 188.09 -6.78 -9.86
C VAL A 16 188.43 -5.31 -9.61
N LEU A 17 189.72 -4.94 -9.66
CA LEU A 17 190.16 -3.56 -9.51
C LEU A 17 189.53 -2.63 -10.56
N LEU A 18 189.48 -3.06 -11.83
CA LEU A 18 188.86 -2.29 -12.90
C LEU A 18 187.34 -2.15 -12.71
N VAL A 19 186.63 -3.20 -12.30
CA VAL A 19 185.20 -3.12 -12.00
C VAL A 19 184.93 -2.15 -10.85
N LEU A 20 185.76 -2.19 -9.80
CA LEU A 20 185.59 -1.34 -8.62
C LEU A 20 185.90 0.14 -8.93
N LEU A 21 186.76 0.42 -9.91
CA LEU A 21 187.04 1.77 -10.40
C LEU A 21 185.88 2.33 -11.25
N VAL A 22 185.24 1.48 -12.06
CA VAL A 22 184.22 1.90 -13.04
C VAL A 22 182.79 1.85 -12.50
N ALA A 23 182.50 1.03 -11.48
CA ALA A 23 181.15 0.95 -10.89
C ALA A 23 180.66 2.27 -10.24
N PRO A 24 181.46 3.01 -9.45
CA PRO A 24 181.01 4.26 -8.83
C PRO A 24 180.56 5.36 -9.80
N PRO A 25 181.29 5.66 -10.91
CA PRO A 25 180.86 6.70 -11.85
C PRO A 25 179.60 6.31 -12.63
N ILE A 26 179.42 5.04 -12.99
CA ILE A 26 178.21 4.57 -13.68
C ILE A 26 176.99 4.72 -12.76
N TRP A 27 177.12 4.34 -11.49
CA TRP A 27 176.00 4.42 -10.54
C TRP A 27 175.58 5.87 -10.24
N ARG A 28 176.55 6.78 -10.08
CA ARG A 28 176.28 8.22 -9.93
C ARG A 28 175.53 8.80 -11.14
N ARG A 29 175.87 8.36 -12.35
CA ARG A 29 175.23 8.86 -13.58
C ARG A 29 173.81 8.32 -13.75
N ALA A 30 173.57 7.06 -13.41
CA ALA A 30 172.23 6.46 -13.43
C ALA A 30 171.25 7.17 -12.47
N MET A 31 171.68 7.49 -11.24
CA MET A 31 170.86 8.22 -10.26
C MET A 31 170.48 9.64 -10.71
N LEU A 32 171.36 10.34 -11.43
CA LEU A 32 171.05 11.67 -11.94
C LEU A 32 169.97 11.65 -13.03
N LEU A 33 169.99 10.64 -13.92
CA LEU A 33 168.96 10.50 -14.95
C LEU A 33 167.61 10.10 -14.35
N THR A 34 167.56 9.17 -13.39
CA THR A 34 166.30 8.78 -12.74
C THR A 34 165.72 9.93 -11.92
N ARG A 35 166.56 10.70 -11.21
CA ARG A 35 166.10 11.88 -10.49
C ARG A 35 165.52 12.95 -11.41
N LYS A 36 166.19 13.26 -12.54
CA LYS A 36 165.66 14.21 -13.53
C LYS A 36 164.39 13.72 -14.22
N HIS A 37 164.23 12.41 -14.43
CA HIS A 37 163.04 11.84 -15.05
C HIS A 37 161.84 11.88 -14.10
N VAL A 38 162.03 11.51 -12.83
CA VAL A 38 160.96 11.57 -11.80
C VAL A 38 160.56 13.02 -11.49
N GLU A 39 161.51 13.96 -11.44
CA GLU A 39 161.23 15.39 -11.27
C GLU A 39 160.46 15.99 -12.47
N ALA A 40 160.63 15.43 -13.69
CA ALA A 40 159.91 15.88 -14.89
C ALA A 40 158.52 15.22 -15.03
N GLU A 41 158.35 13.98 -14.58
CA GLU A 41 157.08 13.24 -14.71
C GLU A 41 156.11 13.48 -13.55
N THR A 42 156.59 13.98 -12.40
CA THR A 42 155.72 14.32 -11.26
C THR A 42 156.01 15.72 -10.69
N PRO A 43 155.71 16.80 -11.42
CA PRO A 43 155.75 18.14 -10.86
C PRO A 43 154.46 18.39 -10.07
N LEU A 44 154.38 17.92 -8.83
CA LEU A 44 153.43 18.47 -7.86
C LEU A 44 154.17 19.53 -7.06
N THR A 45 153.95 20.80 -7.40
CA THR A 45 154.49 21.90 -6.60
C THR A 45 153.77 21.94 -5.25
N LEU A 46 154.45 22.39 -4.18
CA LEU A 46 153.86 22.47 -2.83
C LEU A 46 152.53 23.24 -2.81
N ASN A 47 152.38 24.25 -3.68
CA ASN A 47 151.18 25.06 -3.81
C ASN A 47 150.01 24.28 -4.45
N GLU A 48 150.26 23.40 -5.41
CA GLU A 48 149.21 22.56 -6.03
C GLU A 48 148.71 21.49 -5.06
N ILE A 49 149.59 20.90 -4.23
CA ILE A 49 149.18 19.96 -3.17
C ILE A 49 148.29 20.68 -2.14
N GLN A 50 148.64 21.92 -1.78
CA GLN A 50 147.80 22.74 -0.90
C GLN A 50 146.45 23.09 -1.54
N ALA A 51 146.44 23.46 -2.82
CA ALA A 51 145.21 23.73 -3.57
C ALA A 51 144.30 22.49 -3.69
N GLN A 52 144.87 21.30 -3.93
CA GLN A 52 144.10 20.04 -3.93
C GLN A 52 143.54 19.72 -2.55
N ARG A 53 144.34 19.88 -1.48
CA ARG A 53 143.89 19.67 -0.10
C ARG A 53 142.76 20.63 0.28
N ASP A 54 142.92 21.90 -0.06
CA ASP A 54 141.92 22.92 0.25
C ASP A 54 140.69 22.79 -0.67
N GLY A 55 140.86 22.30 -1.91
CA GLY A 55 139.79 21.88 -2.81
C GLY A 55 138.97 20.70 -2.26
N LEU A 56 139.63 19.64 -1.78
CA LEU A 56 138.96 18.51 -1.11
C LEU A 56 138.20 18.97 0.15
N ARG A 57 138.77 19.89 0.93
CA ARG A 57 138.06 20.49 2.08
C ARG A 57 136.82 21.27 1.64
N ALA A 58 136.92 22.03 0.56
CA ALA A 58 135.78 22.76 0.00
C ALA A 58 134.71 21.81 -0.56
N GLU A 59 135.10 20.75 -1.27
CA GLU A 59 134.18 19.73 -1.76
C GLU A 59 133.43 19.04 -0.62
N HIS A 60 134.15 18.64 0.44
CA HIS A 60 133.52 18.05 1.62
C HIS A 60 132.60 19.04 2.32
N ALA A 61 133.01 20.30 2.52
CA ALA A 61 132.18 21.32 3.13
C ALA A 61 130.92 21.63 2.30
N MET A 62 131.02 21.66 0.97
CA MET A 62 129.88 21.86 0.07
C MET A 62 128.96 20.63 0.04
N ALA A 63 129.52 19.42 0.05
CA ALA A 63 128.75 18.19 0.14
C ALA A 63 127.98 18.10 1.47
N GLU A 64 128.64 18.42 2.59
CA GLU A 64 128.03 18.51 3.91
C GLU A 64 126.92 19.57 3.92
N ARG A 65 127.19 20.79 3.43
CA ARG A 65 126.17 21.84 3.35
C ARG A 65 124.98 21.45 2.47
N LYS A 66 125.23 20.79 1.33
CA LYS A 66 124.17 20.30 0.44
C LYS A 66 123.32 19.23 1.12
N LEU A 67 123.94 18.33 1.89
CA LEU A 67 123.25 17.32 2.68
C LEU A 67 122.43 17.97 3.80
N GLU A 68 122.99 18.94 4.53
CA GLU A 68 122.25 19.70 5.55
C GLU A 68 121.02 20.38 4.97
N LEU A 69 121.16 21.10 3.84
CA LEU A 69 120.05 21.77 3.17
C LEU A 69 119.00 20.77 2.66
N ALA A 70 119.43 19.64 2.10
CA ALA A 70 118.52 18.58 1.67
C ALA A 70 117.74 18.00 2.87
N LEU A 71 118.43 17.74 3.98
CA LEU A 71 117.86 17.23 5.22
C LEU A 71 116.90 18.23 5.86
N GLU A 72 117.22 19.51 5.88
CA GLU A 72 116.35 20.58 6.35
C GLU A 72 115.09 20.71 5.47
N SER A 73 115.25 20.67 4.14
CA SER A 73 114.10 20.68 3.22
C SER A 73 113.20 19.45 3.38
N ALA A 74 113.78 18.27 3.61
CA ALA A 74 113.04 17.04 3.85
C ALA A 74 112.30 17.08 5.20
N ARG A 75 112.93 17.63 6.25
CA ARG A 75 112.29 17.88 7.55
C ARG A 75 111.13 18.87 7.44
N ASN A 76 111.30 19.96 6.69
CA ASN A 76 110.23 20.93 6.46
C ASN A 76 109.05 20.30 5.70
N LYS A 77 109.30 19.50 4.66
CA LYS A 77 108.25 18.74 3.96
C LYS A 77 107.56 17.73 4.87
N ALA A 78 108.32 17.01 5.70
CA ALA A 78 107.75 16.06 6.66
C ALA A 78 106.88 16.77 7.70
N ALA A 79 107.29 17.94 8.20
CA ALA A 79 106.48 18.75 9.11
C ALA A 79 105.17 19.22 8.46
N LEU A 80 105.21 19.69 7.21
CA LEU A 80 104.01 20.05 6.44
C LEU A 80 103.08 18.86 6.27
N HIS A 81 103.58 17.70 5.86
CA HIS A 81 102.74 16.51 5.71
C HIS A 81 102.15 16.03 7.03
N LEU A 82 102.86 16.14 8.15
CA LEU A 82 102.29 15.84 9.47
C LEU A 82 101.12 16.78 9.81
N THR A 83 101.23 18.07 9.46
CA THR A 83 100.11 19.01 9.66
C THR A 83 98.92 18.67 8.75
N GLU A 84 99.15 18.37 7.47
CA GLU A 84 98.10 17.95 6.52
C GLU A 84 97.40 16.65 6.95
N ILE A 85 98.18 15.67 7.44
CA ILE A 85 97.63 14.42 7.98
C ILE A 85 96.77 14.73 9.21
N GLY A 86 97.25 15.57 10.13
CA GLY A 86 96.48 15.99 11.30
C GLY A 86 95.16 16.68 10.94
N GLU A 87 95.14 17.52 9.90
CA GLU A 87 93.92 18.14 9.39
C GLU A 87 92.97 17.12 8.76
N LYS A 88 93.48 16.21 7.93
CA LYS A 88 92.69 15.13 7.32
C LYS A 88 92.12 14.19 8.38
N GLU A 89 92.89 13.84 9.41
CA GLU A 89 92.40 13.05 10.53
C GLU A 89 91.26 13.75 11.30
N ARG A 90 91.36 15.07 11.50
CA ARG A 90 90.28 15.86 12.10
C ARG A 90 89.03 15.86 11.22
N LEU A 91 89.18 15.99 9.90
CA LEU A 91 88.06 15.93 8.96
C LEU A 91 87.43 14.53 8.96
N ILE A 92 88.22 13.47 8.94
CA ILE A 92 87.74 12.09 9.04
C ILE A 92 86.95 11.90 10.34
N ARG A 93 87.47 12.34 11.48
CA ARG A 93 86.77 12.24 12.78
C ARG A 93 85.42 12.96 12.77
N LYS A 94 85.36 14.17 12.19
CA LYS A 94 84.11 14.92 12.05
C LYS A 94 83.12 14.16 11.16
N LEU A 95 83.54 13.73 9.97
CA LEU A 95 82.68 12.97 9.06
C LEU A 95 82.20 11.65 9.66
N THR A 96 83.03 10.94 10.43
CA THR A 96 82.61 9.73 11.13
C THR A 96 81.59 10.01 12.24
N ALA A 97 81.71 11.14 12.93
CA ALA A 97 80.73 11.56 13.92
C ALA A 97 79.38 11.92 13.26
N ASP A 98 79.42 12.68 12.17
CA ASP A 98 78.23 13.04 11.39
C ASP A 98 77.53 11.81 10.79
N LEU A 99 78.31 10.83 10.31
CA LEU A 99 77.76 9.55 9.82
C LEU A 99 77.09 8.77 10.95
N GLY A 100 77.71 8.71 12.13
CA GLY A 100 77.11 8.08 13.30
C GLY A 100 75.80 8.76 13.74
N GLU A 101 75.77 10.09 13.79
CA GLU A 101 74.55 10.85 14.11
C GLU A 101 73.43 10.58 13.08
N ARG A 102 73.77 10.57 11.79
CA ARG A 102 72.81 10.23 10.74
C ARG A 102 72.32 8.80 10.85
N GLU A 103 73.19 7.84 11.16
CA GLU A 103 72.81 6.44 11.31
C GLU A 103 71.86 6.24 12.50
N THR A 104 72.12 6.90 13.64
CA THR A 104 71.16 6.92 14.77
C THR A 104 69.85 7.59 14.42
N SER A 105 69.87 8.68 13.64
CA SER A 105 68.67 9.37 13.18
C SER A 105 67.86 8.50 12.21
N ILE A 106 68.52 7.79 11.29
CA ILE A 106 67.88 6.85 10.37
C ILE A 106 67.25 5.69 11.15
N ALA A 107 67.94 5.15 12.16
CA ALA A 107 67.39 4.10 13.02
C ALA A 107 66.15 4.59 13.80
N GLY A 108 66.19 5.81 14.34
CA GLY A 108 65.05 6.45 15.01
C GLY A 108 63.86 6.70 14.07
N LEU A 109 64.12 7.14 12.84
CA LEU A 109 63.07 7.35 11.83
C LEU A 109 62.47 6.03 11.33
N SER A 110 63.28 5.00 11.10
CA SER A 110 62.80 3.69 10.65
C SER A 110 61.99 2.95 11.72
N THR A 111 62.37 3.06 12.99
CA THR A 111 61.54 2.56 14.11
C THR A 111 60.22 3.33 14.23
N SER A 112 60.23 4.65 14.07
CA SER A 112 59.00 5.46 14.05
C SER A 112 58.11 5.12 12.85
N LEU A 113 58.70 4.88 11.67
CA LEU A 113 57.98 4.48 10.46
C LEU A 113 57.29 3.13 10.66
N SER A 114 58.02 2.12 11.16
CA SER A 114 57.44 0.80 11.46
C SER A 114 56.33 0.86 12.51
N SER A 115 56.50 1.67 13.57
CA SER A 115 55.43 1.87 14.55
C SER A 115 54.20 2.54 13.92
N ASN A 116 54.38 3.49 13.01
CA ASN A 116 53.28 4.14 12.31
C ASN A 116 52.59 3.17 11.34
N GLU A 117 53.34 2.35 10.60
CA GLU A 117 52.81 1.29 9.73
C GLU A 117 51.96 0.29 10.53
N ASP A 118 52.45 -0.17 11.68
CA ASP A 118 51.69 -1.04 12.61
C ASP A 118 50.39 -0.37 13.07
N THR A 119 50.44 0.92 13.42
CA THR A 119 49.22 1.65 13.84
C THR A 119 48.24 1.84 12.70
N LEU A 120 48.73 2.08 11.48
CA LEU A 120 47.92 2.21 10.28
C LEU A 120 47.25 0.88 9.96
N GLU A 121 47.99 -0.23 10.02
CA GLU A 121 47.45 -1.56 9.80
C GLU A 121 46.38 -1.90 10.84
N ARG A 122 46.65 -1.68 12.14
CA ARG A 122 45.64 -1.87 13.20
C ARG A 122 44.40 -1.01 12.98
N SER A 123 44.58 0.26 12.60
CA SER A 123 43.46 1.16 12.31
C SER A 123 42.64 0.71 11.10
N SER A 124 43.31 0.21 10.05
CA SER A 124 42.68 -0.36 8.86
C SER A 124 41.90 -1.63 9.18
N GLN A 125 42.47 -2.54 9.98
CA GLN A 125 41.79 -3.73 10.47
C GLN A 125 40.56 -3.38 11.32
N ASN A 126 40.69 -2.40 12.22
CA ASN A 126 39.57 -1.90 13.01
C ASN A 126 38.47 -1.29 12.13
N LEU A 127 38.84 -0.45 11.15
CA LEU A 127 37.88 0.14 10.21
C LEU A 127 37.15 -0.94 9.41
N SER A 128 37.89 -1.91 8.85
CA SER A 128 37.30 -3.06 8.17
C SER A 128 36.38 -3.88 9.08
N GLY A 129 36.76 -4.08 10.35
CA GLY A 129 35.92 -4.73 11.35
C GLY A 129 34.63 -3.97 11.61
N THR A 130 34.71 -2.65 11.83
CA THR A 130 33.54 -1.79 12.03
C THR A 130 32.66 -1.67 10.79
N ALA A 131 33.24 -1.73 9.59
CA ALA A 131 32.49 -1.72 8.34
C ALA A 131 31.65 -3.00 8.20
N LYS A 132 32.22 -4.17 8.52
CA LYS A 132 31.50 -5.45 8.52
C LYS A 132 30.37 -5.47 9.55
N THR A 133 30.62 -5.02 10.78
CA THR A 133 29.56 -4.97 11.79
C THR A 133 28.48 -3.96 11.41
N LEU A 134 28.83 -2.84 10.78
CA LEU A 134 27.85 -1.89 10.26
C LEU A 134 26.98 -2.53 9.16
N GLU A 135 27.58 -3.28 8.23
CA GLU A 135 26.87 -4.01 7.17
C GLU A 135 25.89 -5.05 7.75
N GLU A 136 26.33 -5.81 8.76
CA GLU A 136 25.46 -6.74 9.50
C GLU A 136 24.27 -6.00 10.14
N ARG A 137 24.51 -4.87 10.80
CA ARG A 137 23.45 -4.06 11.41
C ARG A 137 22.51 -3.45 10.38
N THR A 138 23.00 -3.00 9.23
CA THR A 138 22.12 -2.50 8.16
C THR A 138 21.23 -3.61 7.62
N ASN A 139 21.76 -4.82 7.47
CA ASN A 139 20.99 -5.99 7.06
C ASN A 139 19.93 -6.37 8.11
N GLU A 140 20.27 -6.33 9.41
CA GLU A 140 19.31 -6.54 10.50
C GLU A 140 18.19 -5.50 10.48
N VAL A 141 18.53 -4.21 10.31
CA VAL A 141 17.55 -3.11 10.24
C VAL A 141 16.63 -3.28 9.03
N GLU A 142 17.16 -3.64 7.86
CA GLU A 142 16.34 -3.95 6.69
C GLU A 142 15.38 -5.11 6.93
N GLN A 143 15.86 -6.18 7.58
CA GLN A 143 15.00 -7.33 7.92
C GLN A 143 13.90 -6.93 8.90
N LEU A 144 14.22 -6.13 9.93
CA LEU A 144 13.25 -5.60 10.87
C LEU A 144 12.22 -4.70 10.19
N ASN A 145 12.65 -3.82 9.28
CA ASN A 145 11.74 -2.98 8.49
C ASN A 145 10.82 -3.81 7.60
N ARG A 146 11.32 -4.87 6.94
CA ARG A 146 10.48 -5.80 6.17
C ARG A 146 9.46 -6.52 7.06
N ARG A 147 9.85 -6.93 8.27
CA ARG A 147 8.93 -7.54 9.24
C ARG A 147 7.87 -6.56 9.74
N LEU A 148 8.26 -5.33 10.05
CA LEU A 148 7.35 -4.27 10.48
C LEU A 148 6.35 -3.94 9.36
N SER A 149 6.81 -3.80 8.11
CA SER A 149 5.94 -3.60 6.96
C SER A 149 4.94 -4.74 6.78
N LYS A 150 5.37 -6.00 6.93
CA LYS A 150 4.45 -7.16 6.92
C LYS A 150 3.42 -7.08 8.04
N LEU A 151 3.85 -6.85 9.28
CA LEU A 151 2.95 -6.71 10.42
C LEU A 151 1.98 -5.53 10.28
N SER A 152 2.41 -4.44 9.65
CA SER A 152 1.55 -3.30 9.33
C SER A 152 0.48 -3.69 8.31
N ILE A 153 0.85 -4.39 7.24
CA ILE A 153 -0.11 -4.89 6.24
C ILE A 153 -1.10 -5.87 6.89
N ASP A 154 -0.62 -6.77 7.75
CA ASP A 154 -1.47 -7.72 8.48
C ASP A 154 -2.42 -6.97 9.43
N ALA A 155 -1.94 -5.93 10.13
CA ALA A 155 -2.78 -5.09 10.99
C ALA A 155 -3.84 -4.32 10.20
N ASP A 156 -3.49 -3.73 9.05
CA ASP A 156 -4.43 -3.05 8.17
C ASP A 156 -5.49 -4.03 7.62
N SER A 157 -5.08 -5.25 7.26
CA SER A 157 -6.00 -6.32 6.85
C SER A 157 -6.99 -6.69 7.97
N LEU A 158 -6.50 -6.88 9.19
CA LEU A 158 -7.36 -7.17 10.35
C LEU A 158 -8.29 -6.00 10.68
N GLN A 159 -7.86 -4.74 10.49
CA GLN A 159 -8.73 -3.58 10.65
C GLN A 159 -9.86 -3.57 9.61
N ILE A 160 -9.56 -3.89 8.35
CA ILE A 160 -10.57 -4.02 7.29
C ILE A 160 -11.56 -5.15 7.63
N GLU A 161 -11.07 -6.30 8.11
CA GLU A 161 -11.93 -7.41 8.55
C GLU A 161 -12.82 -7.03 9.72
N LEU A 162 -12.28 -6.31 10.72
CA LEU A 162 -13.04 -5.86 11.88
C LEU A 162 -14.10 -4.83 11.49
N ALA A 163 -13.80 -3.91 10.57
CA ALA A 163 -14.77 -2.98 10.01
C ALA A 163 -15.88 -3.71 9.23
N ALA A 164 -15.53 -4.70 8.42
CA ALA A 164 -16.49 -5.54 7.71
C ALA A 164 -17.38 -6.36 8.66
N GLN A 165 -16.81 -6.95 9.72
CA GLN A 165 -17.57 -7.64 10.76
C GLN A 165 -18.49 -6.68 11.52
N SER A 166 -18.03 -5.47 11.82
CA SER A 166 -18.84 -4.44 12.49
C SER A 166 -20.04 -4.04 11.64
N ALA A 167 -19.84 -3.78 10.33
CA ALA A 167 -20.92 -3.52 9.40
C ALA A 167 -21.88 -4.72 9.25
N ARG A 168 -21.36 -5.95 9.30
CA ARG A 168 -22.20 -7.16 9.30
C ARG A 168 -23.06 -7.27 10.55
N VAL A 169 -22.50 -6.93 11.72
CA VAL A 169 -23.27 -6.88 12.98
C VAL A 169 -24.35 -5.80 12.89
N GLU A 170 -24.04 -4.62 12.36
CA GLU A 170 -25.02 -3.54 12.17
C GLU A 170 -26.17 -3.96 11.25
N ASN A 171 -25.87 -4.57 10.09
CA ASN A 171 -26.89 -5.12 9.19
C ASN A 171 -27.76 -6.19 9.88
N LEU A 172 -27.16 -7.11 10.63
CA LEU A 172 -27.92 -8.14 11.37
C LEU A 172 -28.79 -7.53 12.48
N LEU A 173 -28.33 -6.45 13.12
CA LEU A 173 -29.13 -5.71 14.10
C LEU A 173 -30.31 -5.01 13.42
N ASP A 174 -30.11 -4.42 12.24
CA ASP A 174 -31.19 -3.81 11.44
C ASP A 174 -32.19 -4.86 10.94
N GLU A 175 -31.73 -6.02 10.48
CA GLU A 175 -32.60 -7.15 10.13
C GLU A 175 -33.38 -7.65 11.34
N LEU A 176 -32.74 -7.78 12.52
CA LEU A 176 -33.41 -8.19 13.76
C LEU A 176 -34.45 -7.14 14.19
N ASN A 177 -34.13 -5.86 14.06
CA ASN A 177 -35.06 -4.77 14.37
C ASN A 177 -36.22 -4.73 13.36
N GLY A 178 -35.96 -4.97 12.08
CA GLY A 178 -36.97 -5.14 11.04
C GLY A 178 -37.91 -6.31 11.34
N ALA A 179 -37.36 -7.51 11.58
CA ALA A 179 -38.12 -8.70 11.95
C ALA A 179 -38.92 -8.50 13.26
N ARG A 180 -38.38 -7.78 14.23
CA ARG A 180 -39.11 -7.40 15.45
C ARG A 180 -40.28 -6.46 15.17
N ARG A 181 -40.12 -5.49 14.27
CA ARG A 181 -41.21 -4.60 13.82
C ARG A 181 -42.28 -5.39 13.07
N GLU A 182 -41.89 -6.21 12.10
CA GLU A 182 -42.82 -7.09 11.36
C GLU A 182 -43.58 -8.04 12.28
N LYS A 183 -42.90 -8.64 13.27
CA LYS A 183 -43.57 -9.48 14.27
C LYS A 183 -44.57 -8.69 15.09
N ARG A 184 -44.22 -7.47 15.51
CA ARG A 184 -45.13 -6.60 16.26
C ARG A 184 -46.35 -6.20 15.40
N ASP A 185 -46.13 -5.83 14.15
CA ASP A 185 -47.20 -5.47 13.22
C ASP A 185 -48.11 -6.68 12.93
N SER A 186 -47.52 -7.87 12.74
CA SER A 186 -48.24 -9.13 12.60
C SER A 186 -49.05 -9.47 13.85
N ASP A 187 -48.48 -9.31 15.06
CA ASP A 187 -49.20 -9.50 16.32
C ASP A 187 -50.33 -8.47 16.50
N GLU A 188 -50.13 -7.22 16.09
CA GLU A 188 -51.17 -6.18 16.09
C GLU A 188 -52.29 -6.48 15.09
N GLN A 189 -51.96 -6.93 13.87
CA GLN A 189 -52.94 -7.41 12.89
C GLN A 189 -53.71 -8.63 13.42
N ARG A 190 -53.00 -9.59 14.03
CA ARG A 190 -53.59 -10.78 14.63
C ARG A 190 -54.56 -10.43 15.76
N ARG A 191 -54.21 -9.45 16.59
CA ARG A 191 -55.12 -8.90 17.62
C ARG A 191 -56.34 -8.23 17.01
N LYS A 192 -56.18 -7.41 15.96
CA LYS A 192 -57.32 -6.79 15.25
C LYS A 192 -58.27 -7.85 14.69
N ILE A 193 -57.75 -8.82 13.95
CA ILE A 193 -58.53 -9.94 13.42
C ILE A 193 -59.20 -10.73 14.55
N GLU A 194 -58.51 -10.98 15.67
CA GLU A 194 -59.11 -11.67 16.81
C GLU A 194 -60.26 -10.86 17.45
N THR A 195 -60.12 -9.53 17.55
CA THR A 195 -61.21 -8.67 18.06
C THR A 195 -62.38 -8.60 17.10
N GLU A 196 -62.13 -8.51 15.78
CA GLU A 196 -63.17 -8.56 14.75
C GLU A 196 -63.86 -9.92 14.73
N HIS A 197 -63.11 -11.01 14.84
CA HIS A 197 -63.64 -12.36 14.93
C HIS A 197 -64.54 -12.52 16.16
N LYS A 198 -64.10 -12.04 17.33
CA LYS A 198 -64.94 -12.03 18.55
C LYS A 198 -66.21 -11.19 18.38
N ALA A 199 -66.12 -10.04 17.74
CA ALA A 199 -67.29 -9.20 17.45
C ALA A 199 -68.26 -9.86 16.46
N LEU A 200 -67.74 -10.53 15.42
CA LEU A 200 -68.54 -11.31 14.47
C LEU A 200 -69.16 -12.54 15.14
N GLN A 201 -68.44 -13.24 16.00
CA GLN A 201 -68.98 -14.33 16.82
C GLN A 201 -70.14 -13.82 17.69
N HIS A 202 -69.95 -12.71 18.39
CA HIS A 202 -71.02 -12.13 19.21
C HIS A 202 -72.23 -11.69 18.38
N ARG A 203 -72.02 -11.12 17.18
CA ARG A 203 -73.12 -10.80 16.24
C ARG A 203 -73.82 -12.06 15.75
N LEU A 204 -73.07 -13.11 15.44
CA LEU A 204 -73.64 -14.39 15.03
C LEU A 204 -74.45 -15.01 16.19
N GLU A 205 -73.94 -14.95 17.42
CA GLU A 205 -74.67 -15.38 18.63
C GLU A 205 -75.94 -14.55 18.87
N GLN A 206 -75.89 -13.25 18.62
CA GLN A 206 -77.08 -12.39 18.68
C GLN A 206 -78.10 -12.76 17.59
N GLU A 207 -77.66 -12.99 16.36
CA GLU A 207 -78.51 -13.42 15.25
C GLU A 207 -79.09 -14.82 15.48
N THR A 208 -78.31 -15.77 16.02
CA THR A 208 -78.83 -17.09 16.38
C THR A 208 -79.80 -17.01 17.55
N ALA A 209 -79.54 -16.18 18.56
CA ALA A 209 -80.48 -15.93 19.64
C ALA A 209 -81.80 -15.35 19.10
N GLN A 210 -81.74 -14.31 18.26
CA GLN A 210 -82.92 -13.74 17.60
C GLN A 210 -83.63 -14.76 16.72
N ARG A 211 -82.91 -15.57 15.93
CA ARG A 211 -83.50 -16.65 15.14
C ARG A 211 -84.21 -17.66 16.03
N THR A 212 -83.61 -18.09 17.14
CA THR A 212 -84.28 -19.01 18.08
C THR A 212 -85.48 -18.36 18.77
N GLU A 213 -85.46 -17.05 19.02
CA GLU A 213 -86.64 -16.32 19.51
C GLU A 213 -87.74 -16.23 18.46
N PHE A 214 -87.41 -15.90 17.21
CA PHE A 214 -88.36 -15.93 16.10
C PHE A 214 -88.88 -17.33 15.82
N GLU A 215 -88.07 -18.38 15.92
CA GLU A 215 -88.50 -19.78 15.83
C GLU A 215 -89.43 -20.15 17.00
N LYS A 216 -89.15 -19.69 18.23
CA LYS A 216 -90.06 -19.82 19.38
C LYS A 216 -91.38 -19.07 19.17
N GLN A 217 -91.33 -17.87 18.57
CA GLN A 217 -92.52 -17.10 18.22
C GLN A 217 -93.32 -17.80 17.11
N ALA A 218 -92.65 -18.32 16.08
CA ALA A 218 -93.28 -19.06 15.00
C ALA A 218 -93.93 -20.35 15.49
N THR A 219 -93.26 -21.12 16.35
CA THR A 219 -93.84 -22.30 17.01
C THR A 219 -94.97 -21.92 17.97
N GLY A 220 -94.86 -20.79 18.67
CA GLY A 220 -95.93 -20.20 19.48
C GLY A 220 -97.15 -19.77 18.65
N LEU A 221 -96.94 -19.21 17.45
CA LEU A 221 -98.01 -18.89 16.51
C LEU A 221 -98.60 -20.16 15.91
N LEU A 222 -97.79 -21.14 15.54
CA LEU A 222 -98.24 -22.46 15.08
C LEU A 222 -99.11 -23.16 16.12
N THR A 223 -98.72 -23.14 17.41
CA THR A 223 -99.54 -23.71 18.48
C THR A 223 -100.84 -22.92 18.68
N LYS A 224 -100.80 -21.58 18.64
CA LYS A 224 -102.02 -20.75 18.65
C LYS A 224 -102.93 -21.02 17.45
N LEU A 225 -102.36 -21.25 16.27
CA LEU A 225 -103.08 -21.57 15.05
C LEU A 225 -103.68 -22.97 15.18
N SER A 226 -102.96 -23.95 15.71
CA SER A 226 -103.49 -25.29 16.03
C SER A 226 -104.57 -25.25 17.11
N ASP A 227 -104.47 -24.36 18.10
CA ASP A 227 -105.50 -24.17 19.12
C ASP A 227 -106.73 -23.46 18.54
N ALA A 228 -106.54 -22.53 17.61
CA ALA A 228 -107.62 -21.87 16.89
C ALA A 228 -108.31 -22.84 15.92
N GLU A 229 -107.56 -23.66 15.21
CA GLU A 229 -108.06 -24.79 14.40
C GLU A 229 -108.78 -25.80 15.29
N ALA A 230 -108.24 -26.16 16.45
CA ALA A 230 -108.92 -27.05 17.40
C ALA A 230 -110.19 -26.42 17.97
N LYS A 231 -110.22 -25.10 18.20
CA LYS A 231 -111.42 -24.35 18.59
C LYS A 231 -112.44 -24.24 17.46
N LEU A 232 -111.99 -24.08 16.21
CA LEU A 232 -112.83 -24.13 15.02
C LEU A 232 -113.41 -25.53 14.83
N ALA A 233 -112.61 -26.58 14.91
CA ALA A 233 -113.06 -27.97 14.87
C ALA A 233 -114.06 -28.30 16.00
N ARG A 234 -113.91 -27.69 17.19
CA ARG A 234 -114.92 -27.78 18.26
C ARG A 234 -116.20 -27.01 17.93
N ARG A 235 -116.09 -25.79 17.39
CA ARG A 235 -117.24 -24.98 16.91
C ARG A 235 -117.97 -25.67 15.76
N GLU A 236 -117.26 -26.32 14.86
CA GLU A 236 -117.83 -27.14 13.78
C GLU A 236 -118.57 -28.35 14.34
N LYS A 237 -117.98 -29.08 15.31
CA LYS A 237 -118.69 -30.17 16.02
C LYS A 237 -119.91 -29.69 16.81
N ASP A 238 -119.88 -28.49 17.37
CA ASP A 238 -121.02 -27.91 18.07
C ASP A 238 -122.10 -27.41 17.09
N MET A 239 -121.73 -26.93 15.90
CA MET A 239 -122.64 -26.63 14.79
C MET A 239 -123.29 -27.90 14.23
N GLU A 240 -122.56 -29.01 14.12
CA GLU A 240 -123.12 -30.32 13.77
C GLU A 240 -124.18 -30.77 14.79
N ARG A 241 -123.91 -30.62 16.09
CA ARG A 241 -124.88 -30.94 17.15
C ARG A 241 -126.10 -30.02 17.16
N LEU A 242 -125.94 -28.75 16.81
CA LEU A 242 -127.04 -27.79 16.66
C LEU A 242 -127.91 -28.11 15.43
N ASN A 243 -127.29 -28.49 14.32
CA ASN A 243 -127.99 -28.97 13.12
C ASN A 243 -128.73 -30.30 13.38
N GLU A 244 -128.17 -31.18 14.20
CA GLU A 244 -128.81 -32.45 14.56
C GLU A 244 -129.97 -32.27 15.57
N ARG A 245 -129.89 -31.25 16.44
CA ARG A 245 -131.01 -30.81 17.28
C ARG A 245 -132.11 -30.10 16.48
N LEU A 246 -131.76 -29.33 15.45
CA LEU A 246 -132.73 -28.74 14.51
C LEU A 246 -133.43 -29.82 13.67
N ARG A 247 -132.73 -30.89 13.27
CA ARG A 247 -133.33 -32.05 12.58
C ARG A 247 -134.38 -32.79 13.40
N LYS A 248 -134.28 -32.81 14.73
CA LYS A 248 -135.25 -33.50 15.61
C LYS A 248 -136.47 -32.67 16.01
N VAL A 249 -136.41 -31.35 15.86
CA VAL A 249 -137.56 -30.44 16.15
C VAL A 249 -138.40 -30.16 14.88
N LEU A 250 -137.90 -30.47 13.69
CA LEU A 250 -138.57 -30.23 12.41
C LEU A 250 -139.42 -31.41 11.88
N ALA A 251 -139.58 -32.50 12.66
CA ALA A 251 -140.36 -33.68 12.25
C ALA A 251 -141.83 -33.68 12.74
N ASP A 252 -142.21 -32.81 13.68
CA ASP A 252 -143.58 -32.69 14.19
C ASP A 252 -144.08 -31.23 14.09
N GLY A 253 -145.09 -30.98 13.24
CA GLY A 253 -145.85 -29.72 13.24
C GLY A 253 -145.88 -28.96 11.91
N ARG A 254 -146.76 -29.39 11.01
CA ARG A 254 -147.11 -28.77 9.72
C ARG A 254 -148.00 -27.52 9.93
N LYS A 255 -147.65 -26.39 9.29
CA LYS A 255 -148.50 -25.41 8.53
C LYS A 255 -148.14 -23.93 8.78
N GLN A 256 -148.10 -23.18 7.67
CA GLN A 256 -147.98 -21.71 7.50
C GLN A 256 -146.67 -21.10 8.00
N GLY A 257 -145.99 -20.17 7.32
CA GLY A 257 -146.24 -19.39 6.11
C GLY A 257 -145.42 -18.11 6.23
N THR A 258 -144.73 -17.68 5.14
CA THR A 258 -144.14 -16.32 4.90
C THR A 258 -143.04 -15.86 5.87
N SER A 259 -142.00 -15.08 5.55
CA SER A 259 -141.47 -14.35 4.39
C SER A 259 -140.12 -13.78 4.89
N VAL A 260 -139.04 -13.66 4.11
CA VAL A 260 -138.49 -12.40 3.54
C VAL A 260 -136.97 -12.64 3.40
N VAL A 261 -136.41 -12.68 2.17
CA VAL A 261 -135.46 -11.70 1.57
C VAL A 261 -134.07 -11.72 2.26
N ASP A 262 -132.89 -11.86 1.63
CA ASP A 262 -132.42 -11.37 0.33
C ASP A 262 -131.18 -12.13 -0.17
N THR A 263 -131.00 -12.12 -1.50
CA THR A 263 -129.70 -12.31 -2.22
C THR A 263 -129.01 -10.92 -2.30
N PRO A 264 -127.91 -10.60 -3.04
CA PRO A 264 -127.01 -11.35 -3.93
C PRO A 264 -125.49 -11.11 -3.62
N ARG A 265 -124.53 -11.94 -4.06
CA ARG A 265 -123.92 -12.06 -5.40
C ARG A 265 -123.23 -10.78 -5.92
N GLY A 266 -121.88 -10.84 -5.95
CA GLY A 266 -121.03 -10.35 -7.04
C GLY A 266 -120.66 -8.86 -7.07
N LYS A 267 -119.34 -8.59 -6.99
CA LYS A 267 -118.56 -7.57 -7.75
C LYS A 267 -117.16 -7.43 -7.15
N GLN A 268 -116.13 -7.97 -7.81
CA GLN A 268 -114.85 -7.27 -7.95
C GLN A 268 -113.98 -7.97 -9.01
N ALA A 269 -114.40 -7.82 -10.27
CA ALA A 269 -113.53 -7.88 -11.42
C ALA A 269 -113.30 -6.42 -11.83
N LEU A 270 -112.24 -5.78 -11.31
CA LEU A 270 -111.78 -4.44 -11.74
C LEU A 270 -110.42 -4.02 -11.11
N ILE A 271 -109.56 -4.96 -10.70
CA ILE A 271 -108.24 -4.61 -10.13
C ILE A 271 -107.06 -5.06 -11.02
N GLN A 272 -107.28 -5.90 -12.02
CA GLN A 272 -106.18 -6.41 -12.88
C GLN A 272 -105.77 -5.51 -14.05
N ALA A 273 -106.53 -4.44 -14.37
CA ALA A 273 -106.19 -3.54 -15.46
C ALA A 273 -105.22 -2.41 -15.04
N ASP A 274 -105.20 -2.03 -13.75
CA ASP A 274 -104.33 -0.97 -13.24
C ASP A 274 -102.93 -1.50 -12.85
N GLU A 275 -102.84 -2.73 -12.33
CA GLU A 275 -101.54 -3.34 -11.97
C GLU A 275 -100.65 -3.62 -13.19
N THR A 276 -101.24 -3.91 -14.36
CA THR A 276 -100.47 -4.14 -15.60
C THR A 276 -99.98 -2.86 -16.28
N ARG A 277 -100.61 -1.70 -16.02
CA ARG A 277 -100.12 -0.38 -16.46
C ARG A 277 -99.00 0.13 -15.55
N LEU A 278 -99.19 0.05 -14.23
CA LEU A 278 -98.19 0.47 -13.24
C LEU A 278 -96.89 -0.33 -13.34
N MET A 279 -96.95 -1.67 -13.48
CA MET A 279 -95.74 -2.48 -13.68
C MET A 279 -95.01 -2.16 -14.99
N ARG A 280 -95.73 -1.80 -16.06
CA ARG A 280 -95.11 -1.45 -17.35
C ARG A 280 -94.36 -0.11 -17.26
N ASP A 281 -94.87 0.86 -16.53
CA ASP A 281 -94.16 2.15 -16.33
C ASP A 281 -92.98 2.04 -15.35
N GLU A 282 -93.10 1.23 -14.30
CA GLU A 282 -91.98 0.95 -13.39
C GLU A 282 -90.85 0.17 -14.09
N MET A 283 -91.19 -0.84 -14.91
CA MET A 283 -90.18 -1.55 -15.73
C MET A 283 -89.53 -0.63 -16.77
N ASN A 284 -90.29 0.27 -17.41
CA ASN A 284 -89.73 1.21 -18.39
C ASN A 284 -88.85 2.29 -17.76
N THR A 285 -89.15 2.73 -16.54
CA THR A 285 -88.32 3.69 -15.79
C THR A 285 -87.05 3.04 -15.25
N LEU A 286 -87.13 1.81 -14.74
CA LEU A 286 -85.97 1.04 -14.31
C LEU A 286 -85.03 0.72 -15.48
N ALA A 287 -85.58 0.33 -16.63
CA ALA A 287 -84.80 0.09 -17.85
C ALA A 287 -84.09 1.37 -18.34
N ALA A 288 -84.75 2.54 -18.27
CA ALA A 288 -84.13 3.81 -18.63
C ALA A 288 -82.98 4.21 -17.69
N GLN A 289 -83.09 3.93 -16.39
CA GLN A 289 -82.02 4.20 -15.42
C GLN A 289 -80.79 3.31 -15.65
N VAL A 290 -80.99 2.02 -15.92
CA VAL A 290 -79.89 1.08 -16.22
C VAL A 290 -79.17 1.49 -17.51
N VAL A 291 -79.92 1.83 -18.56
CA VAL A 291 -79.33 2.29 -19.83
C VAL A 291 -78.58 3.62 -19.66
N ALA A 292 -79.09 4.55 -18.86
CA ALA A 292 -78.40 5.79 -18.54
C ALA A 292 -77.11 5.57 -17.71
N MET A 293 -77.11 4.60 -16.80
CA MET A 293 -75.94 4.22 -16.01
C MET A 293 -74.85 3.56 -16.88
N VAL A 294 -75.24 2.68 -17.81
CA VAL A 294 -74.31 2.05 -18.78
C VAL A 294 -73.71 3.10 -19.71
N ALA A 295 -74.52 4.03 -20.24
CA ALA A 295 -74.02 5.13 -21.07
C ALA A 295 -73.03 6.05 -20.30
N LYS A 296 -73.16 6.17 -18.97
CA LYS A 296 -72.25 6.94 -18.12
C LYS A 296 -70.93 6.21 -17.87
N LEU A 297 -70.96 4.88 -17.73
CA LEU A 297 -69.77 4.06 -17.53
C LEU A 297 -68.94 3.90 -18.81
N GLU A 298 -69.59 3.88 -19.99
CA GLU A 298 -68.93 3.73 -21.29
C GLU A 298 -68.43 5.05 -21.91
N GLY A 299 -68.87 6.21 -21.39
CA GLY A 299 -68.41 7.54 -21.84
C GLY A 299 -68.91 7.96 -23.24
N GLU A 300 -68.31 9.00 -23.81
CA GLU A 300 -68.81 9.68 -25.03
C GLU A 300 -68.90 8.78 -26.29
N LYS A 301 -68.21 7.63 -26.31
CA LYS A 301 -68.19 6.69 -27.45
C LYS A 301 -69.18 5.51 -27.31
N SER A 302 -70.08 5.54 -26.33
CA SER A 302 -71.08 4.47 -26.14
C SER A 302 -72.02 4.35 -27.36
N PRO A 303 -72.28 3.13 -27.89
CA PRO A 303 -73.25 2.89 -28.96
C PRO A 303 -74.67 3.39 -28.62
N VAL A 304 -75.00 3.48 -27.33
CA VAL A 304 -76.29 3.98 -26.83
C VAL A 304 -76.52 5.45 -27.23
N ASN A 305 -75.48 6.28 -27.19
CA ASN A 305 -75.59 7.70 -27.56
C ASN A 305 -75.83 7.89 -29.07
N GLU A 306 -75.25 7.01 -29.91
CA GLU A 306 -75.48 7.02 -31.35
C GLU A 306 -76.91 6.59 -31.71
N ILE A 307 -77.45 5.60 -31.01
CA ILE A 307 -78.82 5.12 -31.18
C ILE A 307 -79.83 6.19 -30.71
N LEU A 308 -79.57 6.86 -29.59
CA LEU A 308 -80.41 7.98 -29.11
C LEU A 308 -80.40 9.19 -30.07
N ALA A 309 -79.28 9.43 -30.77
CA ALA A 309 -79.17 10.48 -31.79
C ALA A 309 -79.93 10.11 -33.08
N LYS A 310 -79.90 8.84 -33.49
CA LYS A 310 -80.67 8.31 -34.64
C LYS A 310 -82.18 8.30 -34.35
N ALA A 311 -82.60 7.93 -33.13
CA ALA A 311 -84.00 7.91 -32.71
C ALA A 311 -84.69 9.30 -32.78
N LYS A 312 -83.91 10.40 -32.75
CA LYS A 312 -84.41 11.78 -32.86
C LYS A 312 -85.08 12.09 -34.21
N ARG A 313 -84.83 11.29 -35.25
CA ARG A 313 -85.30 11.58 -36.62
C ARG A 313 -86.48 10.75 -37.11
N GLN A 314 -86.94 9.74 -36.38
CA GLN A 314 -87.82 8.72 -36.99
C GLN A 314 -89.01 8.20 -36.17
N VAL A 315 -89.43 8.83 -35.07
CA VAL A 315 -90.61 8.35 -34.33
C VAL A 315 -91.66 9.47 -34.13
N PRO A 316 -92.85 9.38 -34.74
CA PRO A 316 -93.97 10.27 -34.42
C PRO A 316 -94.51 9.96 -33.01
N ALA A 317 -95.01 10.98 -32.31
CA ALA A 317 -95.57 10.83 -30.96
C ALA A 317 -96.76 9.86 -30.99
N VAL A 318 -96.69 8.80 -30.18
CA VAL A 318 -97.77 7.81 -30.01
C VAL A 318 -98.60 8.22 -28.80
N TYR A 319 -99.89 8.44 -29.00
CA TYR A 319 -100.86 8.78 -27.95
C TYR A 319 -101.63 7.53 -27.55
N ASP A 320 -101.99 7.42 -26.27
CA ASP A 320 -102.82 6.33 -25.77
C ASP A 320 -104.32 6.56 -26.04
N GLU A 321 -105.15 5.58 -25.68
CA GLU A 321 -106.62 5.63 -25.85
C GLU A 321 -107.30 6.79 -25.09
N ASN A 322 -106.57 7.48 -24.20
CA ASN A 322 -107.06 8.62 -23.41
C ASN A 322 -106.52 9.97 -23.93
N GLY A 323 -105.72 9.99 -25.00
CA GLY A 323 -105.14 11.20 -25.59
C GLY A 323 -103.86 11.70 -24.91
N GLU A 324 -103.25 10.92 -24.02
CA GLU A 324 -101.99 11.25 -23.37
C GLU A 324 -100.78 10.71 -24.17
N ALA A 325 -99.73 11.52 -24.28
CA ALA A 325 -98.54 11.16 -25.03
C ALA A 325 -97.72 10.08 -24.29
N ILE A 326 -97.55 8.90 -24.89
CA ILE A 326 -96.76 7.81 -24.31
C ILE A 326 -95.28 8.19 -24.42
N VAL A 327 -94.66 8.51 -23.28
CA VAL A 327 -93.25 8.92 -23.22
C VAL A 327 -92.34 7.74 -23.53
N SER A 328 -91.60 7.83 -24.64
CA SER A 328 -90.66 6.78 -25.06
C SER A 328 -89.50 6.62 -24.07
N ILE A 329 -88.96 5.40 -23.98
CA ILE A 329 -87.77 5.08 -23.17
C ILE A 329 -86.58 5.97 -23.58
N ALA A 330 -86.43 6.26 -24.87
CA ALA A 330 -85.36 7.12 -25.39
C ALA A 330 -85.44 8.56 -24.84
N ASP A 331 -86.65 9.08 -24.62
CA ASP A 331 -86.86 10.43 -24.08
C ASP A 331 -86.63 10.46 -22.56
N ARG A 332 -86.99 9.38 -21.84
CA ARG A 332 -86.70 9.23 -20.41
C ARG A 332 -85.18 9.13 -20.14
N VAL A 333 -84.43 8.37 -20.94
CA VAL A 333 -82.96 8.29 -20.84
C VAL A 333 -82.32 9.67 -21.10
N ARG A 334 -82.85 10.44 -22.07
CA ARG A 334 -82.35 11.79 -22.38
C ARG A 334 -82.63 12.78 -21.25
N ALA A 335 -83.80 12.71 -20.60
CA ALA A 335 -84.12 13.54 -19.44
C ALA A 335 -83.17 13.27 -18.27
N LEU A 336 -82.80 12.00 -18.02
CA LEU A 336 -81.82 11.62 -17.00
C LEU A 336 -80.38 12.06 -17.34
N GLN A 337 -79.98 12.03 -18.63
CA GLN A 337 -78.70 12.58 -19.07
C GLN A 337 -78.64 14.12 -18.99
N ALA A 338 -79.75 14.81 -19.28
CA ALA A 338 -79.83 16.26 -19.18
C ALA A 338 -79.77 16.76 -17.72
N ALA A 339 -80.43 16.04 -16.80
CA ALA A 339 -80.39 16.35 -15.37
C ALA A 339 -79.02 16.09 -14.72
N SER A 340 -78.15 15.30 -15.36
CA SER A 340 -76.81 14.95 -14.84
C SER A 340 -75.65 15.73 -15.49
N LYS A 341 -75.94 16.68 -16.41
CA LYS A 341 -74.93 17.52 -17.08
C LYS A 341 -74.77 18.87 -16.35
N PRO A 342 -73.65 19.17 -15.68
CA PRO A 342 -73.47 20.44 -14.96
C PRO A 342 -73.23 21.62 -15.92
N ALA A 343 -73.82 22.78 -15.59
CA ALA A 343 -73.70 24.03 -16.32
C ALA A 343 -72.24 24.51 -16.43
N LYS A 344 -71.89 25.00 -17.62
CA LYS A 344 -70.57 25.52 -17.98
C LYS A 344 -70.55 27.06 -17.89
N SER A 345 -69.43 27.59 -17.41
CA SER A 345 -68.89 28.98 -17.48
C SER A 345 -69.12 29.95 -16.31
N ALA A 346 -68.01 30.34 -15.66
CA ALA A 346 -67.57 31.74 -15.49
C ALA A 346 -66.15 31.82 -14.83
N GLU A 347 -65.12 31.96 -15.67
CA GLU A 347 -63.86 32.70 -15.43
C GLU A 347 -64.02 34.09 -16.11
N PRO A 348 -63.10 35.09 -16.01
CA PRO A 348 -61.94 35.32 -15.14
C PRO A 348 -61.89 36.78 -14.58
N ARG A 349 -60.90 37.15 -13.74
CA ARG A 349 -60.35 38.52 -13.69
C ARG A 349 -58.85 38.53 -13.43
N GLU A 350 -58.16 39.28 -14.29
CA GLU A 350 -56.74 39.54 -14.39
C GLU A 350 -56.13 40.27 -13.18
N SER A 351 -54.83 40.06 -13.02
CA SER A 351 -53.88 40.91 -12.32
C SER A 351 -53.61 42.21 -13.09
N ASP A 352 -53.62 43.36 -12.40
CA ASP A 352 -52.68 44.45 -12.61
C ASP A 352 -52.75 45.43 -11.42
N ALA A 353 -51.78 45.28 -10.50
CA ALA A 353 -51.11 46.30 -9.67
C ALA A 353 -50.21 45.62 -8.63
#